data_AF-A0A7V9BVW1-F1
#
_entry.id   AF-A0A7V9BVW1-F1
#
_cell.length_a   1.000
_cell.length_b   1.000
_cell.length_c   1.000
_cell.angle_alpha   90.00
_cell.angle_beta   90.00
_cell.angle_gamma   90.00
#
_symmetry.space_group_name_H-M   'P 1'
#
loop_
_entity.id
_entity.type
_entity.pdbx_description
1 polymer ?
#
loop_
_entity_poly.entity_id
_entity_poly.type
_entity_poly.pdbx_seq_one_letter_code
_entity_poly.pdbx_strand_id
1 'polypeptide(L)'
;MTTISSLTNRDRAVLKAVAAGRCTVSGPHADTLTIDGLCCADQFVGPRLADAGLIAGPTTGLTDTGPARLTESGRALLLAA
;
A
#
# COMPACT_ATOMS: atom_id res chain seq x y z
N MET A 1 16.37 -5.63 -13.20
CA MET A 1 16.76 -6.48 -12.06
C MET A 1 16.39 -5.72 -10.80
N THR A 2 15.19 -5.92 -10.26
CA THR A 2 14.71 -5.13 -9.12
C THR A 2 15.15 -5.83 -7.85
N THR A 3 16.19 -5.28 -7.22
CA THR A 3 16.70 -5.72 -5.92
C THR A 3 15.56 -5.72 -4.91
N ILE A 4 15.46 -6.75 -4.08
CA ILE A 4 14.53 -6.80 -2.93
C ILE A 4 14.95 -5.64 -2.01
N SER A 5 14.29 -4.48 -2.15
CA SER A 5 14.44 -3.37 -1.24
C SER A 5 13.97 -3.85 0.12
N SER A 6 14.88 -3.91 1.10
CA SER A 6 14.51 -4.18 2.48
C SER A 6 13.44 -3.16 2.89
N LEU A 7 12.25 -3.65 3.25
CA LEU A 7 11.15 -2.79 3.69
C LEU A 7 11.61 -1.90 4.85
N THR A 8 11.36 -0.60 4.74
CA THR A 8 11.60 0.31 5.86
C THR A 8 10.63 0.01 7.00
N ASN A 9 10.93 0.49 8.22
CA ASN A 9 9.97 0.41 9.33
C ASN A 9 8.64 1.10 9.01
N ARG A 10 8.68 2.16 8.20
CA ARG A 10 7.48 2.85 7.74
C ARG A 10 6.66 2.00 6.77
N ASP A 11 7.30 1.39 5.78
CA ASP A 11 6.62 0.49 4.84
C ASP A 11 5.94 -0.65 5.60
N ARG A 12 6.64 -1.24 6.57
CA ARG A 12 6.10 -2.30 7.43
C ARG A 12 4.89 -1.82 8.24
N ALA A 13 4.94 -0.64 8.83
CA ALA A 13 3.83 -0.07 9.58
C ALA A 13 2.60 0.14 8.67
N VAL A 14 2.80 0.62 7.44
CA VAL A 14 1.72 0.80 6.46
C VAL A 14 1.17 -0.56 6.02
N LEU A 15 2.01 -1.55 5.70
CA LEU A 15 1.53 -2.91 5.36
C LEU A 15 0.73 -3.55 6.50
N LYS A 16 1.10 -3.32 7.77
CA LYS A 16 0.30 -3.75 8.93
C LYS A 16 -1.06 -3.05 8.98
N ALA A 17 -1.11 -1.74 8.71
CA ALA A 17 -2.36 -1.00 8.66
C ALA A 17 -3.27 -1.47 7.50
N VAL A 18 -2.70 -1.77 6.33
CA VAL A 18 -3.42 -2.37 5.19
C VAL A 18 -3.95 -3.76 5.57
N ALA A 19 -3.14 -4.60 6.21
CA ALA A 19 -3.56 -5.92 6.69
C ALA A 19 -4.74 -5.83 7.68
N ALA A 20 -4.76 -4.78 8.50
CA ALA A 20 -5.84 -4.49 9.44
C ALA A 20 -7.08 -3.83 8.78
N GLY A 21 -7.07 -3.60 7.46
CA GLY A 21 -8.19 -2.98 6.75
C GLY A 21 -8.39 -1.48 7.06
N ARG A 22 -7.37 -0.80 7.59
CA ARG A 22 -7.44 0.61 8.00
C ARG A 22 -7.16 1.60 6.88
N CYS A 23 -6.73 1.10 5.72
CA CYS A 23 -6.24 1.96 4.64
C CYS A 23 -7.23 2.04 3.47
N THR A 24 -7.40 3.25 2.94
CA THR A 24 -8.04 3.48 1.63
C THR A 24 -7.04 4.11 0.67
N VAL A 25 -7.22 3.84 -0.62
CA VAL A 25 -6.39 4.38 -1.69
C VAL A 25 -7.24 4.84 -2.88
N SER A 26 -6.71 5.80 -3.64
CA SER A 26 -7.30 6.27 -4.90
C SER A 26 -6.58 5.71 -6.12
N GLY A 27 -7.34 5.30 -7.12
CA GLY A 27 -6.85 4.85 -8.41
C GLY A 27 -6.03 3.55 -8.36
N PRO A 28 -5.57 3.07 -9.52
CA PRO A 28 -4.84 1.80 -9.63
C PRO A 28 -3.42 1.88 -9.04
N HIS A 29 -2.83 3.07 -8.99
CA HIS A 29 -1.47 3.31 -8.47
C HIS A 29 -1.44 3.74 -7.00
N ALA A 30 -2.58 3.76 -6.31
CA ALA A 30 -2.69 4.21 -4.94
C ALA A 30 -2.13 5.64 -4.72
N ASP A 31 -2.48 6.56 -5.62
CA ASP A 31 -1.94 7.94 -5.68
C ASP A 31 -2.12 8.72 -4.38
N THR A 32 -3.24 8.49 -3.69
CA THR A 32 -3.48 8.95 -2.32
C THR A 32 -3.69 7.74 -1.43
N LEU A 33 -3.05 7.73 -0.26
CA LEU A 33 -3.27 6.73 0.78
C LEU A 33 -3.76 7.42 2.05
N THR A 34 -4.88 6.94 2.60
CA THR A 34 -5.34 7.35 3.93
C THR A 34 -5.25 6.18 4.91
N ILE A 35 -5.04 6.49 6.18
CA ILE A 35 -5.06 5.55 7.31
C ILE A 35 -6.07 6.09 8.32
N ASP A 36 -7.14 5.34 8.58
CA ASP A 36 -8.27 5.77 9.41
C ASP A 36 -8.88 7.11 8.98
N GLY A 37 -8.93 7.35 7.67
CA GLY A 37 -9.48 8.58 7.09
C GLY A 37 -8.53 9.78 7.10
N LEU A 38 -7.30 9.64 7.60
CA LEU A 38 -6.28 10.70 7.55
C LEU A 38 -5.27 10.42 6.44
N CYS A 39 -4.94 11.44 5.64
CA CYS A 39 -3.90 11.32 4.62
C CYS A 39 -2.57 10.91 5.26
N CYS A 40 -1.91 9.91 4.67
CA CYS A 40 -0.57 9.55 5.09
C CYS A 40 0.38 10.72 4.80
N ALA A 41 1.17 11.13 5.80
CA ALA A 41 2.14 12.20 5.63
C ALA A 41 3.22 11.88 4.58
N ASP A 42 3.50 10.60 4.38
CA ASP A 42 4.33 10.11 3.28
C ASP A 42 3.45 9.85 2.05
N GLN A 43 3.22 10.88 1.24
CA GLN A 43 2.37 10.80 0.05
C GLN A 43 2.86 9.76 -0.98
N PHE A 44 4.14 9.36 -0.94
CA PHE A 44 4.71 8.42 -1.89
C PHE A 44 4.65 6.96 -1.41
N VAL A 45 4.24 6.70 -0.16
CA VAL A 45 4.19 5.32 0.35
C VAL A 45 3.15 4.47 -0.38
N GLY A 46 2.01 5.04 -0.77
CA GLY A 46 1.00 4.35 -1.57
C GLY A 46 1.55 3.91 -2.92
N PRO A 47 2.00 4.86 -3.79
CA PRO A 47 2.59 4.54 -5.08
C PRO A 47 3.78 3.61 -4.99
N ARG A 48 4.70 3.84 -4.05
CA ARG A 48 5.88 2.97 -3.86
C ARG A 48 5.49 1.53 -3.56
N LEU A 49 4.50 1.30 -2.71
CA LEU A 49 4.04 -0.06 -2.35
C LEU A 49 3.20 -0.70 -3.46
N ALA A 50 2.43 0.10 -4.21
CA ALA A 50 1.66 -0.38 -5.36
C ALA A 50 2.57 -0.77 -6.53
N ASP A 51 3.55 0.07 -6.88
CA ASP A 51 4.55 -0.20 -7.94
C ASP A 51 5.46 -1.38 -7.58
N ALA A 52 5.75 -1.58 -6.28
CA ALA A 52 6.43 -2.76 -5.79
C ALA A 52 5.55 -4.03 -5.79
N GLY A 53 4.28 -3.91 -6.17
CA GLY A 53 3.32 -5.01 -6.22
C GLY A 53 2.97 -5.56 -4.84
N LEU A 54 3.05 -4.76 -3.77
CA LEU A 54 2.80 -5.19 -2.39
C LEU A 54 1.39 -4.87 -1.91
N ILE A 55 0.77 -3.82 -2.47
CA ILE A 55 -0.63 -3.47 -2.25
C ILE A 55 -1.36 -3.29 -3.57
N ALA A 56 -2.67 -3.41 -3.53
CA ALA A 56 -3.57 -3.10 -4.64
C ALA A 56 -4.72 -2.20 -4.18
N GLY A 57 -5.14 -1.29 -5.05
CA GLY A 57 -6.32 -0.44 -4.90
C GLY A 57 -7.44 -0.80 -5.87
N PRO A 58 -8.46 0.07 -6.01
CA PRO A 58 -9.46 -0.03 -7.07
C PRO A 58 -8.81 -0.12 -8.46
N THR A 59 -9.31 -1.00 -9.30
CA THR A 59 -8.77 -1.23 -10.66
C THR A 59 -9.53 -0.47 -11.74
N THR A 60 -10.68 0.12 -11.40
CA THR A 60 -11.48 0.99 -12.27
C THR A 60 -11.26 2.43 -11.87
N GLY A 61 -11.30 3.36 -12.84
CA GLY A 61 -11.31 4.81 -12.60
C GLY A 61 -10.05 5.38 -11.95
N LEU A 62 -9.43 6.39 -12.57
CA LEU A 62 -8.29 7.10 -11.95
C LEU A 62 -8.64 7.79 -10.63
N THR A 63 -9.93 8.08 -10.42
CA THR A 63 -10.45 8.78 -9.23
C THR A 63 -11.17 7.87 -8.25
N ASP A 64 -11.34 6.58 -8.56
CA ASP A 64 -12.08 5.68 -7.69
C ASP A 64 -11.30 5.48 -6.39
N THR A 65 -12.00 5.56 -5.26
CA THR A 65 -11.41 5.35 -3.94
C THR A 65 -11.96 4.08 -3.33
N GLY A 66 -11.10 3.28 -2.71
CA GLY A 66 -11.52 2.02 -2.09
C GLY A 66 -10.47 1.47 -1.11
N PRO A 67 -10.77 0.33 -0.48
CA PRO A 67 -9.86 -0.27 0.49
C PRO A 67 -8.56 -0.71 -0.19
N ALA A 68 -7.43 -0.37 0.43
CA ALA A 68 -6.15 -0.97 0.05
C ALA A 68 -6.12 -2.44 0.49
N ARG A 69 -5.56 -3.31 -0.35
CA ARG A 69 -5.44 -4.74 -0.05
C ARG A 69 -4.01 -5.19 -0.22
N LEU A 70 -3.53 -6.06 0.66
CA LEU A 70 -2.25 -6.74 0.42
C LEU A 70 -2.38 -7.66 -0.78
N THR A 71 -1.37 -7.63 -1.64
CA THR A 71 -1.12 -8.69 -2.62
C THR A 71 -0.52 -9.91 -1.93
N GLU A 72 -0.30 -10.99 -2.69
CA GLU A 72 0.40 -12.17 -2.14
C GLU A 72 1.85 -11.84 -1.76
N SER A 73 2.57 -11.11 -2.61
CA SER A 73 3.93 -10.65 -2.31
C SER A 73 3.97 -9.74 -1.07
N GLY A 74 2.99 -8.86 -0.92
CA GLY A 74 2.85 -7.99 0.25
C GLY A 74 2.64 -8.78 1.54
N ARG A 75 1.79 -9.82 1.51
CA ARG A 75 1.60 -10.73 2.65
C ARG A 75 2.88 -11.48 3.00
N ALA A 76 3.56 -12.05 2.01
CA ALA A 76 4.78 -12.82 2.22
C ALA A 76 5.89 -11.98 2.89
N LEU A 77 6.14 -10.76 2.40
CA LEU A 77 7.15 -9.87 2.98
C LEU A 77 6.78 -9.35 4.37
N LEU A 78 5.49 -9.16 4.65
CA LEU A 78 5.02 -8.77 5.97
C LEU A 78 5.25 -9.88 7.01
N LEU A 79 5.11 -11.15 6.61
CA LEU A 79 5.33 -12.31 7.48
C LEU A 79 6.80 -12.67 7.68
N ALA A 80 7.65 -12.39 6.69
CA ALA A 80 9.06 -12.76 6.69
C ALA A 80 9.96 -11.92 7.63
N ALA A 81 9.42 -10.93 8.33
CA ALA A 81 10.22 -10.02 9.15
C ALA A 81 9.46 -9.44 10.35
#